data_AF-A0A8T7B2M3-F1
#
_entry.id   AF-A0A8T7B2M3-F1
#
_cell.length_a   1.000
_cell.length_b   1.000
_cell.length_c   1.000
_cell.angle_alpha   90.00
_cell.angle_beta   90.00
_cell.angle_gamma   90.00
#
_symmetry.space_group_name_H-M   'P 1'
#
loop_
_entity.id
_entity.type
_entity.pdbx_description
1 polymer ?
#
loop_
_entity_poly.entity_id
_entity_poly.type
_entity_poly.pdbx_seq_one_letter_code
_entity_poly.pdbx_strand_id
1 'polypeptide(L)'
;MTRFSLPACLLLLLPHAAGAATVFINEIHYDNSGGDVGEGIEIAAAAGTSLDGWTLLFYNGSNGSQYGSIGLGGVIDNQQNGFGTLFFAVDSLQNGGPDGIALIDSNNLVRQFLSYEGSFVATSGLAAGLSSSDIGVSEAADTAPGLSLQLVGTGTVYQDFSWIMPSMSSYGSVNSGQDFAVVPVPGGLVLLASALGLVSLRQGLRRAQPVR
;
A
#
# COMPACT_ATOMS: atom_id res chain seq x y z
N MET A 1 38.31 -5.06 -48.11
CA MET A 1 37.25 -5.66 -47.25
C MET A 1 37.24 -4.92 -45.92
N THR A 2 36.53 -3.79 -45.86
CA THR A 2 36.43 -2.94 -44.67
C THR A 2 35.19 -3.34 -43.88
N ARG A 3 35.40 -3.90 -42.69
CA ARG A 3 34.34 -4.34 -41.78
C ARG A 3 33.79 -3.12 -41.03
N PHE A 4 32.52 -2.80 -41.24
CA PHE A 4 31.79 -1.84 -40.41
C PHE A 4 31.39 -2.51 -39.11
N SER A 5 31.94 -2.05 -37.98
CA SER A 5 31.49 -2.41 -36.64
C SER A 5 30.40 -1.42 -36.23
N LEU A 6 29.18 -1.89 -36.01
CA LEU A 6 28.12 -1.09 -35.38
C LEU A 6 28.47 -0.92 -33.89
N PRO A 7 28.35 0.29 -33.31
CA PRO A 7 28.54 0.44 -31.87
C PRO A 7 27.33 -0.17 -31.16
N ALA A 8 27.60 -0.96 -30.12
CA ALA A 8 26.59 -1.46 -29.21
C ALA A 8 25.83 -0.27 -28.63
N CYS A 9 24.55 -0.16 -28.96
CA CYS A 9 23.64 0.78 -28.34
C CYS A 9 23.46 0.33 -26.89
N LEU A 10 24.14 1.01 -25.96
CA LEU A 10 23.95 0.85 -24.53
C LEU A 10 22.52 1.29 -24.21
N LEU A 11 21.61 0.32 -24.13
CA LEU A 11 20.25 0.53 -23.65
C LEU A 11 20.36 0.96 -22.18
N LEU A 12 20.25 2.26 -21.95
CA LEU A 12 20.22 2.82 -20.61
C LEU A 12 18.89 2.39 -19.97
N LEU A 13 18.92 1.28 -19.22
CA LEU A 13 17.84 0.90 -18.32
C LEU A 13 17.80 1.95 -17.21
N LEU A 14 16.98 2.98 -17.40
CA LEU A 14 16.65 3.88 -16.30
C LEU A 14 15.95 3.04 -15.22
N PRO A 15 16.42 3.05 -13.97
CA PRO A 15 15.63 2.49 -12.89
C PRO A 15 14.28 3.20 -12.91
N HIS A 16 13.20 2.44 -13.03
CA HIS A 16 11.87 2.98 -12.77
C HIS A 16 11.91 3.49 -11.33
N ALA A 17 11.85 4.81 -11.17
CA ALA A 17 11.57 5.39 -9.88
C ALA A 17 10.15 4.92 -9.52
N ALA A 18 10.07 3.80 -8.81
CA ALA A 18 8.83 3.35 -8.21
C ALA A 18 8.41 4.47 -7.26
N GLY A 19 7.39 5.24 -7.66
CA GLY A 19 6.78 6.21 -6.77
C GLY A 19 6.40 5.50 -5.48
N ALA A 20 6.62 6.16 -4.34
CA ALA A 20 6.26 5.59 -3.06
C ALA A 20 4.75 5.27 -3.07
N ALA A 21 4.39 4.01 -2.79
CA ALA A 21 2.99 3.59 -2.87
C ALA A 21 2.31 3.88 -1.53
N THR A 22 1.36 4.80 -1.53
CA THR A 22 0.61 5.26 -0.34
C THR A 22 -0.71 4.52 -0.14
N VAL A 23 -1.16 3.77 -1.16
CA VAL A 23 -2.23 2.76 -1.07
C VAL A 23 -1.60 1.47 -1.57
N PHE A 24 -1.58 0.43 -0.74
CA PHE A 24 -0.83 -0.78 -1.05
C PHE A 24 -1.44 -2.03 -0.43
N ILE A 25 -1.12 -3.18 -1.02
CA ILE A 25 -1.44 -4.52 -0.53
C ILE A 25 -0.63 -4.77 0.74
N ASN A 26 -1.34 -5.06 1.84
CA ASN A 26 -0.81 -5.11 3.20
C ASN A 26 -0.72 -6.53 3.77
N GLU A 27 -1.67 -7.38 3.38
CA GLU A 27 -1.82 -8.75 3.85
C GLU A 27 -2.39 -9.61 2.72
N ILE A 28 -1.92 -10.85 2.58
CA ILE A 28 -2.34 -11.80 1.55
C ILE A 28 -2.52 -13.16 2.22
N HIS A 29 -3.65 -13.81 1.96
CA HIS A 29 -3.87 -15.22 2.24
C HIS A 29 -4.45 -15.90 1.00
N TYR A 30 -3.74 -16.92 0.47
CA TYR A 30 -4.07 -17.62 -0.76
C TYR A 30 -3.97 -19.15 -0.66
N ASP A 31 -3.30 -19.71 0.35
CA ASP A 31 -3.19 -21.17 0.50
C ASP A 31 -3.25 -21.59 1.98
N ASN A 32 -4.03 -22.62 2.27
CA ASN A 32 -4.01 -23.29 3.57
C ASN A 32 -4.42 -24.75 3.50
N SER A 33 -4.14 -25.45 4.60
CA SER A 33 -4.53 -26.85 4.76
C SER A 33 -6.04 -27.03 4.56
N GLY A 34 -6.40 -27.77 3.51
CA GLY A 34 -7.79 -28.12 3.21
C GLY A 34 -8.27 -27.52 1.90
N GLY A 35 -9.29 -26.66 1.98
CA GLY A 35 -9.97 -26.09 0.81
C GLY A 35 -9.92 -24.57 0.80
N ASP A 36 -8.76 -24.01 1.12
CA ASP A 36 -8.44 -22.58 1.02
C ASP A 36 -9.47 -21.70 1.75
N VAL A 37 -9.58 -21.89 3.06
CA VAL A 37 -10.61 -21.20 3.87
C VAL A 37 -10.12 -19.83 4.33
N GLY A 38 -10.88 -18.77 4.04
CA GLY A 38 -10.61 -17.43 4.57
C GLY A 38 -9.57 -16.64 3.77
N GLU A 39 -9.36 -17.02 2.52
CA GLU A 39 -8.59 -16.29 1.53
C GLU A 39 -9.02 -14.82 1.41
N GLY A 40 -8.06 -13.97 1.07
CA GLY A 40 -8.34 -12.56 0.86
C GLY A 40 -7.11 -11.68 0.85
N ILE A 41 -7.36 -10.41 0.56
CA ILE A 41 -6.35 -9.38 0.39
C ILE A 41 -6.72 -8.20 1.28
N GLU A 42 -5.75 -7.69 2.02
CA GLU A 42 -5.90 -6.46 2.79
C GLU A 42 -5.18 -5.30 2.12
N ILE A 43 -5.79 -4.11 2.15
CA ILE A 43 -5.22 -2.87 1.65
C ILE A 43 -4.95 -1.92 2.80
N ALA A 44 -3.76 -1.32 2.83
CA ALA A 44 -3.40 -0.24 3.75
C ALA A 44 -3.28 1.10 3.01
N ALA A 45 -3.69 2.18 3.68
CA ALA A 45 -3.49 3.55 3.20
C ALA A 45 -3.64 4.57 4.34
N ALA A 46 -3.46 5.85 3.99
CA ALA A 46 -3.85 6.96 4.86
C ALA A 46 -5.36 6.91 5.17
N ALA A 47 -5.72 7.22 6.41
CA ALA A 47 -7.10 7.28 6.87
C ALA A 47 -7.90 8.33 6.07
N GLY A 48 -9.16 8.02 5.77
CA GLY A 48 -10.02 8.81 4.91
C GLY A 48 -9.84 8.52 3.42
N THR A 49 -8.90 7.67 3.01
CA THR A 49 -8.79 7.21 1.62
C THR A 49 -10.01 6.38 1.25
N SER A 50 -10.75 6.81 0.22
CA SER A 50 -11.81 6.00 -0.40
C SER A 50 -11.19 5.05 -1.43
N LEU A 51 -11.59 3.79 -1.36
CA LEU A 51 -11.24 2.75 -2.32
C LEU A 51 -12.30 2.58 -3.41
N ASP A 52 -13.28 3.48 -3.50
CA ASP A 52 -14.31 3.40 -4.54
C ASP A 52 -13.68 3.52 -5.93
N GLY A 53 -14.01 2.56 -6.80
CA GLY A 53 -13.46 2.46 -8.15
C GLY A 53 -12.07 1.83 -8.22
N TRP A 54 -11.44 1.49 -7.11
CA TRP A 54 -10.23 0.65 -7.11
C TRP A 54 -10.59 -0.81 -7.39
N THR A 55 -9.65 -1.59 -7.90
CA THR A 55 -9.88 -2.99 -8.28
C THR A 55 -8.64 -3.83 -7.98
N LEU A 56 -8.85 -5.07 -7.54
CA LEU A 56 -7.81 -6.11 -7.57
C LEU A 56 -8.02 -6.99 -8.79
N LEU A 57 -6.95 -7.26 -9.53
CA LEU A 57 -6.92 -8.19 -10.65
C LEU A 57 -6.01 -9.36 -10.30
N PHE A 58 -6.46 -10.58 -10.57
CA PHE A 58 -5.73 -11.81 -10.25
C PHE A 58 -5.22 -12.48 -11.53
N TYR A 59 -3.98 -12.94 -11.48
CA TYR A 59 -3.22 -13.42 -12.63
C TYR A 59 -2.65 -14.80 -12.36
N ASN A 60 -2.80 -15.68 -13.35
CA ASN A 60 -2.18 -16.99 -13.38
C ASN A 60 -0.74 -16.83 -13.90
N GLY A 61 0.28 -17.10 -13.10
CA GLY A 61 1.66 -16.83 -13.49
C GLY A 61 2.26 -17.89 -14.41
N SER A 62 1.62 -19.06 -14.58
CA SER A 62 2.06 -20.06 -15.56
C SER A 62 1.88 -19.58 -17.02
N ASN A 63 0.92 -18.70 -17.28
CA ASN A 63 0.62 -18.19 -18.61
C ASN A 63 0.46 -16.65 -18.67
N GLY A 64 0.56 -15.96 -17.52
CA GLY A 64 0.42 -14.51 -17.37
C GLY A 64 -1.00 -13.98 -17.57
N SER A 65 -2.02 -14.83 -17.68
CA SER A 65 -3.38 -14.40 -18.00
C SER A 65 -4.14 -13.98 -16.75
N GLN A 66 -4.95 -12.93 -16.85
CA GLN A 66 -5.89 -12.54 -15.81
C GLN A 66 -7.01 -13.60 -15.72
N TYR A 67 -7.30 -14.11 -14.52
CA TYR A 67 -8.37 -15.09 -14.31
C TYR A 67 -9.54 -14.54 -13.48
N GLY A 68 -9.33 -13.46 -12.74
CA GLY A 68 -10.35 -12.92 -11.85
C GLY A 68 -10.13 -11.44 -11.52
N SER A 69 -11.14 -10.85 -10.89
CA SER A 69 -11.08 -9.49 -10.37
C SER A 69 -12.13 -9.25 -9.31
N ILE A 70 -11.85 -8.39 -8.36
CA ILE A 70 -12.86 -7.80 -7.47
C ILE A 70 -12.76 -6.28 -7.46
N GLY A 71 -13.91 -5.61 -7.46
CA GLY A 71 -13.99 -4.19 -7.18
C GLY A 71 -13.82 -3.95 -5.68
N LEU A 72 -13.04 -2.93 -5.33
CA LEU A 72 -12.91 -2.46 -3.96
C LEU A 72 -13.92 -1.34 -3.67
N GLY A 73 -14.07 -1.01 -2.40
CA GLY A 73 -14.90 0.09 -1.96
C GLY A 73 -14.75 0.35 -0.47
N GLY A 74 -15.37 1.42 0.00
CA GLY A 74 -15.30 1.84 1.39
C GLY A 74 -14.20 2.85 1.67
N VAL A 75 -14.13 3.30 2.91
CA VAL A 75 -13.20 4.34 3.37
C VAL A 75 -12.34 3.75 4.48
N ILE A 76 -11.02 3.90 4.36
CA ILE A 76 -10.07 3.40 5.35
C ILE A 76 -10.17 4.24 6.63
N ASP A 77 -10.45 3.59 7.76
CA ASP A 77 -10.51 4.22 9.07
C ASP A 77 -9.12 4.55 9.63
N ASN A 78 -9.06 5.47 10.59
CA ASN A 78 -7.82 5.74 11.34
C ASN A 78 -7.65 4.71 12.45
N GLN A 79 -6.76 3.75 12.23
CA GLN A 79 -6.39 2.73 13.22
C GLN A 79 -5.10 3.10 13.96
N GLN A 80 -4.13 3.71 13.27
CA GLN A 80 -2.84 4.11 13.84
C GLN A 80 -2.23 5.29 13.09
N ASN A 81 -1.91 6.38 13.83
CA ASN A 81 -1.13 7.52 13.33
C ASN A 81 -1.61 8.14 11.99
N GLY A 82 -2.91 8.08 11.70
CA GLY A 82 -3.48 8.60 10.45
C GLY A 82 -3.51 7.60 9.30
N PHE A 83 -3.31 6.32 9.57
CA PHE A 83 -3.38 5.20 8.64
C PHE A 83 -4.31 4.11 9.16
N GLY A 84 -4.72 3.22 8.27
CA GLY A 84 -5.45 2.01 8.62
C GLY A 84 -5.54 1.05 7.44
N THR A 85 -6.36 0.02 7.61
CA THR A 85 -6.49 -1.08 6.67
C THR A 85 -7.95 -1.41 6.35
N LEU A 86 -8.19 -2.06 5.22
CA LEU A 86 -9.47 -2.69 4.86
C LEU A 86 -9.22 -4.06 4.22
N PHE A 87 -9.88 -5.08 4.75
CA PHE A 87 -9.81 -6.45 4.27
C PHE A 87 -10.92 -6.77 3.28
N PHE A 88 -10.56 -7.51 2.22
CA PHE A 88 -11.46 -7.99 1.20
C PHE A 88 -11.33 -9.51 1.08
N ALA A 89 -12.39 -10.22 1.45
CA ALA A 89 -12.48 -11.66 1.21
C ALA A 89 -12.50 -11.94 -0.30
N VAL A 90 -11.72 -12.92 -0.72
CA VAL A 90 -11.63 -13.35 -2.12
C VAL A 90 -11.69 -14.87 -2.11
N ASP A 91 -12.62 -15.45 -2.83
CA ASP A 91 -12.67 -16.91 -2.98
C ASP A 91 -11.81 -17.34 -4.17
N SER A 92 -11.17 -18.51 -4.05
CA SER A 92 -10.47 -19.18 -5.16
C SER A 92 -9.31 -18.37 -5.72
N LEU A 93 -8.46 -17.83 -4.83
CA LEU A 93 -7.12 -17.45 -5.28
C LEU A 93 -6.39 -18.72 -5.71
N GLN A 94 -5.46 -18.57 -6.65
CA GLN A 94 -4.71 -19.71 -7.16
C GLN A 94 -3.41 -19.87 -6.37
N ASN A 95 -3.09 -21.11 -6.00
CA ASN A 95 -1.92 -21.47 -5.18
C ASN A 95 -0.69 -21.74 -6.06
N GLY A 96 -0.59 -21.08 -7.22
CA GLY A 96 0.41 -21.37 -8.23
C GLY A 96 1.74 -20.69 -7.98
N GLY A 97 2.83 -21.42 -8.29
CA GLY A 97 4.20 -20.95 -8.27
C GLY A 97 4.74 -20.60 -9.66
N PRO A 98 4.59 -19.37 -10.17
CA PRO A 98 4.03 -18.18 -9.50
C PRO A 98 2.58 -17.88 -9.91
N ASP A 99 1.90 -17.06 -9.11
CA ASP A 99 0.64 -16.36 -9.39
C ASP A 99 0.73 -14.95 -8.80
N GLY A 100 -0.18 -14.05 -9.19
CA GLY A 100 -0.04 -12.64 -8.82
C GLY A 100 -1.31 -11.81 -8.75
N ILE A 101 -1.16 -10.66 -8.10
CA ILE A 101 -2.23 -9.72 -7.77
C ILE A 101 -1.78 -8.32 -8.23
N ALA A 102 -2.61 -7.66 -9.03
CA ALA A 102 -2.42 -6.26 -9.38
C ALA A 102 -3.44 -5.38 -8.66
N LEU A 103 -2.96 -4.34 -7.98
CA LEU A 103 -3.78 -3.28 -7.40
C LEU A 103 -3.93 -2.16 -8.41
N ILE A 104 -5.17 -1.89 -8.81
CA ILE A 104 -5.54 -0.90 -9.82
C ILE A 104 -6.29 0.24 -9.16
N ASP A 105 -5.91 1.48 -9.45
CA ASP A 105 -6.63 2.65 -8.96
C ASP A 105 -7.88 3.00 -9.77
N SER A 106 -8.63 3.99 -9.30
CA SER A 106 -9.84 4.48 -9.97
C SER A 106 -9.62 5.13 -11.35
N ASN A 107 -8.37 5.38 -11.75
CA ASN A 107 -8.00 5.86 -13.07
C ASN A 107 -7.49 4.72 -13.99
N ASN A 108 -7.65 3.46 -13.58
CA ASN A 108 -7.15 2.27 -14.26
C ASN A 108 -5.62 2.20 -14.36
N LEU A 109 -4.89 2.80 -13.41
CA LEU A 109 -3.44 2.70 -13.31
C LEU A 109 -3.03 1.58 -12.36
N VAL A 110 -2.08 0.75 -12.79
CA VAL A 110 -1.45 -0.27 -11.95
C VAL A 110 -0.60 0.42 -10.88
N ARG A 111 -1.00 0.28 -9.62
CA ARG A 111 -0.28 0.81 -8.45
C ARG A 111 0.71 -0.18 -7.87
N GLN A 112 0.34 -1.46 -7.88
CA GLN A 112 1.25 -2.56 -7.57
C GLN A 112 0.92 -3.75 -8.46
N PHE A 113 1.95 -4.54 -8.77
CA PHE A 113 1.78 -5.87 -9.33
C PHE A 113 2.71 -6.81 -8.60
N LEU A 114 2.16 -7.52 -7.61
CA LEU A 114 2.89 -8.44 -6.75
C LEU A 114 2.63 -9.87 -7.20
N SER A 115 3.59 -10.76 -6.93
CA SER A 115 3.43 -12.20 -7.09
C SER A 115 3.99 -12.93 -5.89
N TYR A 116 3.57 -14.17 -5.71
CA TYR A 116 4.17 -15.09 -4.74
C TYR A 116 4.78 -16.27 -5.50
N GLU A 117 5.77 -16.92 -4.87
CA GLU A 117 6.46 -18.10 -5.39
C GLU A 117 7.16 -17.88 -6.75
N GLY A 118 7.63 -16.65 -6.99
CA GLY A 118 8.37 -16.26 -8.18
C GLY A 118 7.74 -15.07 -8.91
N SER A 119 8.31 -14.70 -10.06
CA SER A 119 7.84 -13.59 -10.88
C SER A 119 7.50 -14.02 -12.31
N PHE A 120 6.60 -13.27 -12.94
CA PHE A 120 6.17 -13.50 -14.31
C PHE A 120 5.75 -12.19 -14.98
N VAL A 121 5.53 -12.24 -16.29
CA VAL A 121 5.01 -11.10 -17.06
C VAL A 121 3.54 -11.35 -17.37
N ALA A 122 2.68 -10.38 -17.05
CA ALA A 122 1.28 -10.46 -17.42
C ALA A 122 1.12 -10.38 -18.95
N THR A 123 0.27 -11.23 -19.52
CA THR A 123 0.00 -11.34 -20.96
C THR A 123 -1.35 -10.75 -21.35
N SER A 124 -2.19 -10.41 -20.37
CA SER A 124 -3.52 -9.80 -20.55
C SER A 124 -3.84 -8.84 -19.41
N GLY A 125 -5.06 -8.27 -19.40
CA GLY A 125 -5.51 -7.36 -18.33
C GLY A 125 -4.79 -6.00 -18.33
N LEU A 126 -5.07 -5.19 -17.32
CA LEU A 126 -4.47 -3.85 -17.17
C LEU A 126 -2.98 -3.90 -16.84
N ALA A 127 -2.46 -5.04 -16.37
CA ALA A 127 -1.04 -5.25 -16.14
C ALA A 127 -0.29 -5.82 -17.35
N ALA A 128 -0.95 -6.02 -18.51
CA ALA A 128 -0.32 -6.63 -19.69
C ALA A 128 1.02 -5.97 -20.05
N GLY A 129 2.07 -6.79 -20.18
CA GLY A 129 3.43 -6.36 -20.47
C GLY A 129 4.25 -5.91 -19.25
N LEU A 130 3.65 -5.81 -18.07
CA LEU A 130 4.36 -5.55 -16.83
C LEU A 130 4.88 -6.86 -16.21
N SER A 131 6.07 -6.79 -15.61
CA SER A 131 6.60 -7.86 -14.76
C SER A 131 6.05 -7.70 -13.35
N SER A 132 5.61 -8.79 -12.74
CA SER A 132 5.28 -8.83 -11.31
C SER A 132 6.55 -8.72 -10.46
N SER A 133 6.37 -8.27 -9.22
CA SER A 133 7.41 -8.32 -8.18
C SER A 133 7.09 -9.45 -7.20
N ASP A 134 7.97 -10.43 -7.12
CA ASP A 134 7.87 -11.50 -6.11
C ASP A 134 7.98 -10.90 -4.69
N ILE A 135 7.08 -11.29 -3.79
CA ILE A 135 7.08 -10.87 -2.39
C ILE A 135 8.13 -11.62 -1.57
N GLY A 136 8.66 -12.73 -2.08
CA GLY A 136 9.79 -13.47 -1.48
C GLY A 136 9.43 -14.35 -0.28
N VAL A 137 8.15 -14.49 0.04
CA VAL A 137 7.58 -15.40 1.05
C VAL A 137 6.37 -16.12 0.45
N SER A 138 6.00 -17.27 0.98
CA SER A 138 4.89 -18.08 0.48
C SER A 138 4.13 -18.78 1.59
N GLU A 139 2.92 -19.21 1.26
CA GLU A 139 2.12 -20.14 2.04
C GLU A 139 2.33 -21.53 1.45
N ALA A 140 2.46 -22.53 2.33
CA ALA A 140 2.48 -23.93 1.91
C ALA A 140 1.07 -24.52 2.03
N ALA A 141 0.82 -25.62 1.32
CA ALA A 141 -0.45 -26.36 1.38
C ALA A 141 -0.80 -26.94 2.78
N ASP A 142 0.14 -26.91 3.74
CA ASP A 142 -0.08 -27.27 5.14
C ASP A 142 -0.12 -26.07 6.10
N THR A 143 -0.14 -24.84 5.57
CA THR A 143 -0.33 -23.61 6.35
C THR A 143 -1.65 -23.71 7.13
N ALA A 144 -1.60 -23.42 8.43
CA ALA A 144 -2.80 -23.49 9.27
C ALA A 144 -3.81 -22.40 8.88
N PRO A 145 -5.13 -22.69 8.86
CA PRO A 145 -6.14 -21.66 8.62
C PRO A 145 -6.06 -20.53 9.64
N GLY A 146 -6.22 -19.29 9.16
CA GLY A 146 -6.09 -18.08 9.99
C GLY A 146 -4.65 -17.56 10.11
N LEU A 147 -3.70 -18.13 9.36
CA LEU A 147 -2.43 -17.49 9.08
C LEU A 147 -2.49 -16.76 7.73
N SER A 148 -1.61 -15.78 7.56
CA SER A 148 -1.48 -15.00 6.33
C SER A 148 -0.06 -14.43 6.18
N LEU A 149 0.31 -14.07 4.96
CA LEU A 149 1.50 -13.29 4.66
C LEU A 149 1.20 -11.82 4.93
N GLN A 150 2.09 -11.12 5.62
CA GLN A 150 1.81 -9.77 6.14
C GLN A 150 3.03 -8.86 6.01
N LEU A 151 2.80 -7.57 5.82
CA LEU A 151 3.84 -6.55 5.94
C LEU A 151 4.11 -6.19 7.40
N VAL A 152 5.38 -6.07 7.76
CA VAL A 152 5.86 -5.54 9.06
C VAL A 152 6.94 -4.47 8.84
N GLY A 153 7.28 -3.73 9.89
CA GLY A 153 8.26 -2.64 9.84
C GLY A 153 7.65 -1.30 10.24
N THR A 154 8.41 -0.22 10.09
CA THR A 154 7.97 1.13 10.51
C THR A 154 8.06 2.09 9.34
N GLY A 155 6.96 2.75 8.99
CA GLY A 155 6.94 3.68 7.87
C GLY A 155 5.58 4.21 7.48
N THR A 156 5.48 4.77 6.28
CA THR A 156 4.23 5.37 5.75
C THR A 156 3.93 4.99 4.31
N VAL A 157 4.86 4.30 3.64
CA VAL A 157 4.72 3.86 2.25
C VAL A 157 5.15 2.40 2.14
N TYR A 158 4.63 1.69 1.13
CA TYR A 158 4.88 0.25 0.92
C TYR A 158 6.36 -0.15 1.09
N GLN A 159 7.27 0.67 0.54
CA GLN A 159 8.71 0.40 0.51
C GLN A 159 9.39 0.44 1.89
N ASP A 160 8.73 0.96 2.91
CA ASP A 160 9.24 0.99 4.29
C ASP A 160 9.02 -0.35 5.02
N PHE A 161 8.20 -1.23 4.46
CA PHE A 161 7.79 -2.48 5.07
C PHE A 161 8.41 -3.69 4.35
N SER A 162 8.37 -4.84 5.00
CA SER A 162 8.84 -6.11 4.43
C SER A 162 7.86 -7.22 4.74
N TRP A 163 7.68 -8.13 3.78
CA TRP A 163 6.85 -9.31 3.94
C TRP A 163 7.50 -10.31 4.90
N ILE A 164 6.67 -10.96 5.72
CA ILE A 164 7.09 -12.07 6.59
C ILE A 164 6.38 -13.37 6.23
N MET A 165 6.96 -14.48 6.69
CA MET A 165 6.34 -15.81 6.65
C MET A 165 4.96 -15.80 7.32
N PRO A 166 4.10 -16.80 7.03
CA PRO A 166 2.74 -16.83 7.54
C PRO A 166 2.65 -16.62 9.06
N SER A 167 1.81 -15.67 9.47
CA SER A 167 1.56 -15.28 10.86
C SER A 167 0.05 -15.13 11.09
N MET A 168 -0.40 -15.09 12.34
CA MET A 168 -1.81 -14.92 12.68
C MET A 168 -2.41 -13.70 11.97
N SER A 169 -3.45 -13.92 11.15
CA SER A 169 -4.08 -12.88 10.34
C SER A 169 -4.56 -11.70 11.17
N SER A 170 -4.40 -10.49 10.62
CA SER A 170 -4.78 -9.22 11.27
C SER A 170 -5.94 -8.51 10.57
N TYR A 171 -6.67 -9.22 9.71
CA TYR A 171 -7.74 -8.68 8.84
C TYR A 171 -8.59 -7.57 9.47
N GLY A 172 -8.60 -6.43 8.80
CA GLY A 172 -9.30 -5.21 9.20
C GLY A 172 -8.61 -4.44 10.34
N SER A 173 -7.37 -4.76 10.67
CA SER A 173 -6.54 -4.10 11.68
C SER A 173 -5.09 -4.00 11.23
N VAL A 174 -4.29 -3.14 11.88
CA VAL A 174 -2.85 -3.03 11.59
C VAL A 174 -2.15 -4.35 11.94
N ASN A 175 -1.24 -4.79 11.05
CA ASN A 175 -0.51 -6.04 11.23
C ASN A 175 0.34 -6.05 12.51
N SER A 176 0.48 -7.22 13.11
CA SER A 176 1.37 -7.39 14.26
C SER A 176 2.83 -7.14 13.85
N GLY A 177 3.45 -6.12 14.44
CA GLY A 177 4.83 -5.72 14.11
C GLY A 177 4.93 -4.70 12.97
N GLN A 178 3.80 -4.22 12.45
CA GLN A 178 3.73 -3.03 11.61
C GLN A 178 3.48 -1.78 12.46
N ASP A 179 4.21 -0.71 12.16
CA ASP A 179 4.08 0.58 12.83
C ASP A 179 3.98 1.71 11.80
N PHE A 180 2.80 2.28 11.64
CA PHE A 180 2.64 3.46 10.80
C PHE A 180 3.27 4.67 11.49
N ALA A 181 4.31 5.23 10.90
CA ALA A 181 5.01 6.37 11.48
C ALA A 181 4.13 7.63 11.47
N VAL A 182 4.28 8.47 12.50
CA VAL A 182 3.61 9.78 12.55
C VAL A 182 4.12 10.63 11.39
N VAL A 183 3.21 11.11 10.54
CA VAL A 183 3.57 12.13 9.53
C VAL A 183 3.98 13.40 10.29
N PRO A 184 5.24 13.88 10.17
CA PRO A 184 5.63 15.11 10.82
C PRO A 184 4.78 16.24 10.24
N VAL A 185 4.00 16.93 11.08
CA VAL A 185 3.34 18.16 10.65
C VAL A 185 4.46 19.11 10.24
N PRO A 186 4.53 19.59 8.98
CA PRO A 186 5.54 20.56 8.60
C PRO A 186 5.40 21.74 9.56
N GLY A 187 6.49 22.11 10.25
CA GLY A 187 6.48 23.10 11.34
C GLY A 187 5.98 24.51 10.96
N GLY A 188 5.49 24.71 9.74
CA GLY A 188 4.84 25.93 9.27
C GLY A 188 3.34 26.05 9.53
N LEU A 189 2.66 25.01 10.06
CA LEU A 189 1.20 25.05 10.31
C LEU A 189 0.81 25.23 11.79
N VAL A 190 1.66 25.86 12.60
CA VAL A 190 1.32 26.32 13.97
C VAL A 190 1.33 27.85 14.02
N LEU A 191 0.43 28.48 13.26
CA LEU A 191 0.22 29.93 13.30
C LEU A 191 -1.23 30.22 12.92
N LEU A 192 -2.19 29.93 13.82
CA LEU A 192 -3.51 30.57 13.92
C LEU A 192 -4.31 29.99 15.11
N ALA A 193 -3.71 29.92 16.30
CA ALA A 193 -4.46 29.67 17.54
C ALA A 193 -3.84 30.40 18.74
N SER A 194 -3.47 31.68 18.59
CA SER A 194 -3.16 32.59 19.71
C SER A 194 -2.95 34.03 19.23
N ALA A 195 -3.92 34.60 18.49
CA ALA A 195 -3.92 36.05 18.17
C ALA A 195 -5.30 36.72 18.33
N LEU A 196 -6.23 36.12 19.08
CA LEU A 196 -7.47 36.76 19.53
C LEU A 196 -7.46 36.83 21.05
N GLY A 197 -6.61 37.71 21.59
CA GLY A 197 -6.54 37.85 23.04
C GLY A 197 -5.51 38.84 23.57
N LEU A 198 -5.26 39.98 22.92
CA LEU A 198 -4.57 41.13 23.55
C LEU A 198 -4.73 42.44 22.74
N VAL A 199 -5.97 42.86 22.47
CA VAL A 199 -6.27 44.26 22.15
C VAL A 199 -7.40 44.75 23.05
N SER A 200 -7.07 44.99 24.32
CA SER A 200 -7.80 45.92 25.20
C SER A 200 -7.08 46.07 26.53
N LEU A 201 -6.02 46.90 26.57
CA LEU A 201 -5.75 47.77 27.72
C LEU A 201 -4.64 48.79 27.39
N ARG A 202 -4.95 49.79 26.57
CA ARG A 202 -4.11 51.01 26.50
C ARG A 202 -4.93 52.28 26.23
N GLN A 203 -6.03 52.47 26.95
CA GLN A 203 -6.53 53.83 27.21
C GLN A 203 -7.14 53.87 28.61
N GLY A 204 -6.46 54.51 29.56
CA GLY A 204 -7.06 54.71 30.87
C GLY A 204 -6.13 55.03 32.03
N LEU A 205 -5.04 55.78 31.84
CA LEU A 205 -4.40 56.49 32.96
C LEU A 205 -3.52 57.64 32.41
N ARG A 206 -4.19 58.69 31.93
CA ARG A 206 -3.59 60.03 31.87
C ARG A 206 -4.42 60.99 32.73
N ARG A 207 -3.72 61.53 33.73
CA ARG A 207 -3.94 62.80 34.45
C ARG A 207 -5.07 62.88 35.47
N ALA A 208 -4.67 62.99 36.74
CA ALA A 208 -5.13 64.05 37.63
C ALA A 208 -4.12 64.32 38.77
N GLN A 209 -3.23 65.28 38.56
CA GLN A 209 -2.79 66.28 39.56
C GLN A 209 -2.50 67.55 38.76
N PRO A 210 -2.62 68.78 39.30
CA PRO A 210 -2.74 69.20 40.71
C PRO A 210 -3.89 70.22 40.97
N VAL A 211 -4.09 70.70 42.22
CA VAL A 211 -4.17 72.13 42.60
C VAL A 211 -4.13 72.25 44.14
N ARG A 212 -3.13 73.03 44.61
CA ARG A 212 -2.89 73.69 45.92
C ARG A 212 -3.00 72.92 47.23
#